data_AF-A0A4Z1HR91-F1
#
_entry.id   AF-A0A4Z1HR91-F1
#
_cell.length_a   1.000
_cell.length_b   1.000
_cell.length_c   1.000
_cell.angle_alpha   90.00
_cell.angle_beta   90.00
_cell.angle_gamma   90.00
#
_symmetry.space_group_name_H-M   'P 1'
#
loop_
_entity.id
_entity.type
_entity.pdbx_description
1 polymer ?
#
loop_
_entity_poly.entity_id
_entity_poly.type
_entity_poly.pdbx_seq_one_letter_code
_entity_poly.pdbx_strand_id
1 'polypeptide(L)'
;MKLQTWLDARWGHWSSYTGVAPRTGKNEIKGVQVTFDLDKFPRKYVISGVHDFCVEKANSEVSSQNSSTEPVWKYMQRCYLGSAHTFNKAASCVNVGNSSHPKLLPADHLQICE
;
A
#
# COMPACT_ATOMS: atom_id res chain seq x y z
N MET A 1 -11.37 -9.84 4.06
CA MET A 1 -10.34 -10.55 3.25
C MET A 1 -9.02 -9.74 3.22
N LYS A 2 -7.82 -10.37 3.20
CA LYS A 2 -6.55 -9.61 3.04
C LYS A 2 -6.42 -9.04 1.63
N LEU A 3 -6.03 -7.76 1.51
CA LEU A 3 -5.96 -7.08 0.22
C LEU A 3 -4.86 -7.67 -0.68
N GLN A 4 -3.64 -7.87 -0.17
CA GLN A 4 -2.56 -8.44 -0.98
C GLN A 4 -2.95 -9.77 -1.62
N THR A 5 -3.57 -10.68 -0.88
CA THR A 5 -4.05 -11.98 -1.42
C THR A 5 -5.07 -11.81 -2.55
N TRP A 6 -5.97 -10.84 -2.43
CA TRP A 6 -6.93 -10.52 -3.48
C TRP A 6 -6.24 -9.97 -4.74
N LEU A 7 -5.20 -9.15 -4.56
CA LEU A 7 -4.39 -8.63 -5.67
C LEU A 7 -3.57 -9.73 -6.33
N ASP A 8 -2.96 -10.63 -5.56
CA ASP A 8 -2.23 -11.80 -6.06
C ASP A 8 -3.14 -12.68 -6.92
N ALA A 9 -4.37 -12.94 -6.45
CA ALA A 9 -5.33 -13.75 -7.20
C ALA A 9 -5.75 -13.10 -8.53
N ARG A 10 -5.86 -11.76 -8.57
CA ARG A 10 -6.28 -11.02 -9.77
C ARG A 10 -5.13 -10.74 -10.74
N TRP A 11 -3.96 -10.40 -10.22
CA TRP A 11 -2.85 -9.87 -11.02
C TRP A 11 -1.63 -10.81 -11.04
N GLY A 12 -1.58 -11.84 -10.20
CA GLY A 12 -0.47 -12.79 -10.12
C GLY A 12 -0.24 -13.65 -11.37
N HIS A 13 -1.19 -13.70 -12.31
CA HIS A 13 -0.98 -14.33 -13.61
C HIS A 13 -0.16 -13.46 -14.58
N TRP A 14 0.11 -12.20 -14.23
CA TRP A 14 0.89 -11.29 -15.04
C TRP A 14 2.37 -11.51 -14.76
N SER A 15 3.17 -11.71 -15.80
CA SER A 15 4.61 -11.99 -15.70
C SER A 15 5.42 -10.90 -14.98
N SER A 16 4.87 -9.70 -14.82
CA SER A 16 5.50 -8.56 -14.13
C SER A 16 5.10 -8.41 -12.65
N TYR A 17 4.19 -9.24 -12.12
CA TYR A 17 3.58 -8.98 -10.83
C TYR A 17 4.46 -9.40 -9.64
N THR A 18 5.18 -8.42 -9.09
CA THR A 18 5.92 -8.50 -7.82
C THR A 18 5.50 -7.34 -6.92
N GLY A 19 4.18 -7.23 -6.70
CA GLY A 19 3.54 -6.09 -6.04
C GLY A 19 3.33 -4.87 -6.93
N VAL A 20 3.80 -4.91 -8.18
CA VAL A 20 3.61 -3.84 -9.17
C VAL A 20 2.32 -4.06 -9.92
N ALA A 21 1.33 -3.18 -9.70
CA ALA A 21 0.03 -3.32 -10.33
C ALA A 21 0.11 -3.15 -11.86
N PRO A 22 -0.56 -4.01 -12.64
CA PRO A 22 -0.69 -3.81 -14.07
C PRO A 22 -1.51 -2.56 -14.38
N ARG A 23 -1.19 -1.85 -15.47
CA ARG A 23 -1.85 -0.59 -15.84
C ARG A 23 -3.38 -0.71 -15.91
N THR A 24 -3.89 -1.84 -16.38
CA THR A 24 -5.34 -2.12 -16.49
C THR A 24 -6.00 -2.35 -15.14
N GLY A 25 -5.31 -3.00 -14.19
CA GLY A 25 -5.87 -3.35 -12.87
C GLY A 25 -6.03 -2.16 -11.92
N LYS A 26 -5.28 -1.07 -12.14
CA LYS A 26 -5.29 0.10 -11.25
C LYS A 26 -6.65 0.78 -11.10
N ASN A 27 -7.51 0.69 -12.11
CA ASN A 27 -8.85 1.27 -12.06
C ASN A 27 -9.85 0.40 -11.28
N GLU A 28 -9.67 -0.92 -11.29
CA GLU A 28 -10.62 -1.88 -10.70
C GLU A 28 -10.69 -1.80 -9.17
N ILE A 29 -9.58 -1.45 -8.54
CA ILE A 29 -9.44 -1.39 -7.08
C ILE A 29 -9.86 -0.04 -6.50
N LYS A 30 -10.06 0.98 -7.33
CA LYS A 30 -10.46 2.31 -6.88
C LYS A 30 -11.87 2.25 -6.28
N GLY A 31 -12.06 2.85 -5.12
CA GLY A 31 -13.33 2.85 -4.40
C GLY A 31 -13.51 1.69 -3.41
N VAL A 32 -12.65 0.67 -3.45
CA VAL A 32 -12.67 -0.42 -2.47
C VAL A 32 -12.37 0.12 -1.08
N GLN A 33 -13.20 -0.25 -0.10
CA GLN A 33 -12.99 0.11 1.30
C GLN A 33 -12.06 -0.88 1.98
N VAL A 34 -11.10 -0.37 2.74
CA VAL A 34 -10.13 -1.18 3.49
C VAL A 34 -9.92 -0.67 4.91
N THR A 35 -9.53 -1.56 5.81
CA THR A 35 -8.94 -1.22 7.10
C THR A 35 -7.45 -1.48 7.09
N PHE A 36 -6.71 -0.76 7.92
CA PHE A 36 -5.29 -0.98 8.16
C PHE A 36 -5.10 -1.66 9.50
N ASP A 37 -4.48 -2.85 9.51
CA ASP A 37 -4.41 -3.69 10.71
C ASP A 37 -3.53 -3.11 11.83
N LEU A 38 -2.62 -2.18 11.49
CA LEU A 38 -1.75 -1.49 12.44
C LEU A 38 -2.36 -0.20 13.03
N ASP A 39 -3.55 0.20 12.59
CA ASP A 39 -4.20 1.36 13.19
C ASP A 39 -4.65 1.02 14.62
N LYS A 40 -4.23 1.86 15.59
CA LYS A 40 -4.63 1.74 17.00
C LYS A 40 -6.16 1.72 17.19
N PHE A 41 -6.88 2.40 16.30
CA PHE A 41 -8.34 2.41 16.24
C PHE A 41 -8.77 2.02 14.82
N PRO A 42 -9.64 1.01 14.64
CA PRO A 42 -10.07 0.59 13.31
C PRO A 42 -10.66 1.76 12.52
N ARG A 43 -9.98 2.16 11.44
CA ARG A 43 -10.42 3.19 10.52
C ARG A 43 -10.63 2.58 9.14
N LYS A 44 -11.73 2.97 8.51
CA LYS A 44 -12.00 2.64 7.11
C LYS A 44 -11.36 3.69 6.21
N TYR A 45 -10.68 3.22 5.18
CA TYR A 45 -10.12 4.03 4.12
C TYR A 45 -10.73 3.62 2.79
N VAL A 46 -10.74 4.53 1.83
CA VAL A 46 -11.16 4.26 0.45
C VAL A 46 -9.91 4.28 -0.42
N ILE A 47 -9.69 3.22 -1.21
CA ILE A 47 -8.56 3.15 -2.12
C ILE A 47 -8.79 4.16 -3.26
N SER A 48 -7.85 5.09 -3.43
CA SER A 48 -7.85 6.04 -4.54
C SER A 48 -7.02 5.54 -5.73
N GLY A 49 -6.10 4.60 -5.50
CA GLY A 49 -5.35 3.92 -6.55
C GLY A 49 -4.24 3.03 -6.01
N VAL A 50 -3.46 2.44 -6.92
CA VAL A 50 -2.28 1.63 -6.60
C VAL A 50 -1.07 2.18 -7.34
N HIS A 51 0.06 2.28 -6.64
CA HIS A 51 1.31 2.81 -7.17
C HIS A 51 1.89 1.92 -8.27
N ASP A 52 2.67 2.48 -9.19
CA ASP A 52 3.44 1.73 -10.21
C ASP A 52 4.61 0.92 -9.61
N PHE A 53 4.84 1.00 -8.31
CA PHE A 53 5.97 0.36 -7.64
C PHE A 53 5.48 -0.36 -6.38
N CYS A 54 6.16 -1.46 -6.01
CA CYS A 54 5.99 -2.11 -4.72
C CYS A 54 6.52 -1.22 -3.59
N VAL A 55 6.22 -1.57 -2.33
CA VAL A 55 6.57 -0.76 -1.16
C VAL A 55 8.08 -0.55 -0.95
N GLU A 56 8.93 -1.43 -1.46
CA GLU A 56 10.40 -1.26 -1.42
C GLU A 56 10.91 -0.17 -2.39
N LYS A 57 10.18 0.07 -3.48
CA LYS A 57 10.58 1.01 -4.56
C LYS A 57 9.73 2.29 -4.59
N ALA A 58 8.53 2.27 -4.04
CA ALA A 58 7.68 3.44 -3.91
C ALA A 58 8.24 4.37 -2.83
N ASN A 59 8.41 5.65 -3.16
CA ASN A 59 8.87 6.65 -2.20
C ASN A 59 7.70 7.17 -1.36
N SER A 60 7.92 7.31 -0.06
CA SER A 60 6.98 7.99 0.83
C SER A 60 7.13 9.50 0.65
N GLU A 61 6.06 10.16 0.22
CA GLU A 61 6.01 11.62 0.20
C GLU A 61 5.79 12.14 1.65
N VAL A 62 6.86 12.16 2.45
CA VAL A 62 6.84 12.86 3.73
C VAL A 62 7.13 14.33 3.46
N SER A 63 6.08 15.17 3.49
CA SER A 63 6.20 16.62 3.40
C SER A 63 7.01 17.17 4.57
N SER A 64 8.28 17.51 4.36
CA SER A 64 8.90 18.79 4.75
C SER A 64 10.45 18.73 4.72
N GLN A 65 11.04 19.63 3.92
CA GLN A 65 12.37 20.24 4.12
C GLN A 65 13.66 19.40 4.06
N ASN A 66 13.63 18.07 4.11
CA ASN A 66 14.82 17.23 3.89
C ASN A 66 14.64 16.36 2.65
N SER A 67 15.47 16.59 1.64
CA SER A 67 15.47 16.03 0.29
C SER A 67 15.85 14.54 0.20
N SER A 68 15.37 13.72 1.14
CA SER A 68 15.51 12.26 1.09
C SER A 68 14.11 11.63 1.12
N THR A 69 13.58 11.35 -0.06
CA THR A 69 12.42 10.48 -0.23
C THR A 69 12.80 9.06 0.20
N GLU A 70 12.35 8.69 1.39
CA GLU A 70 12.54 7.35 1.95
C GLU A 70 11.51 6.37 1.35
N PRO A 71 11.89 5.12 1.01
CA PRO A 71 10.92 4.12 0.55
C PRO A 71 9.81 3.87 1.57
N VAL A 72 8.59 3.64 1.09
CA VAL A 72 7.40 3.35 1.94
C VAL A 72 7.69 2.22 2.92
N TRP A 73 8.38 1.16 2.47
CA TRP A 73 8.78 0.05 3.34
C TRP A 73 9.62 0.52 4.54
N LYS A 74 10.64 1.35 4.32
CA LYS A 74 11.50 1.86 5.40
C LYS A 74 10.74 2.81 6.32
N TYR A 75 9.92 3.69 5.75
CA TYR A 75 9.06 4.59 6.51
C TYR A 75 8.11 3.82 7.44
N MET A 76 7.43 2.79 6.92
CA MET A 76 6.52 1.96 7.70
C MET A 76 7.25 1.19 8.81
N GLN A 77 8.41 0.60 8.50
CA GLN A 77 9.23 -0.02 9.53
C GLN A 77 9.61 0.95 10.66
N ARG A 78 9.98 2.19 10.32
CA ARG A 78 10.31 3.21 11.32
C ARG A 78 9.09 3.62 12.15
N CYS A 79 7.94 3.84 11.51
CA CYS A 79 6.72 4.26 12.21
C CYS A 79 6.17 3.20 13.16
N TYR A 80 6.41 1.91 12.87
CA TYR A 80 5.93 0.77 13.64
C TYR A 80 7.09 -0.01 14.30
N LEU A 81 8.18 0.70 14.63
CA LEU A 81 9.33 0.16 15.36
C LEU A 81 8.87 -0.56 16.64
N GLY A 82 9.34 -1.80 16.82
CA GLY A 82 9.02 -2.63 17.99
C GLY A 82 7.74 -3.46 17.87
N SER A 83 7.01 -3.34 16.78
CA SER A 83 5.94 -4.29 16.48
C SER A 83 6.51 -5.60 15.91
N ALA A 84 5.87 -6.74 16.20
CA ALA A 84 6.21 -8.03 15.59
C ALA A 84 5.84 -8.10 14.09
N HIS A 85 5.38 -6.99 13.51
CA HIS A 85 4.85 -6.92 12.17
C HIS A 85 5.97 -6.74 11.15
N THR A 86 6.07 -7.69 10.24
CA THR A 86 7.01 -7.69 9.13
C THR A 86 6.30 -7.25 7.85
N PHE A 87 6.70 -6.10 7.31
CA PHE A 87 6.22 -5.64 6.02
C PHE A 87 6.90 -6.39 4.88
N ASN A 88 6.12 -6.97 3.97
CA ASN A 88 6.60 -7.58 2.76
C ASN A 88 7.10 -6.51 1.77
N LYS A 89 8.39 -6.54 1.46
CA LYS A 89 9.04 -5.63 0.50
C LYS A 89 8.40 -5.64 -0.89
N ALA A 90 7.89 -6.79 -1.31
CA ALA A 90 7.23 -6.99 -2.59
C ALA A 90 5.71 -6.74 -2.53
N ALA A 91 5.15 -6.25 -1.42
CA ALA A 91 3.73 -5.92 -1.35
C ALA A 91 3.39 -4.75 -2.27
N SER A 92 2.15 -4.75 -2.76
CA SER A 92 1.60 -3.62 -3.51
C SER A 92 1.50 -2.39 -2.62
N CYS A 93 1.83 -1.24 -3.21
CA CYS A 93 1.77 0.06 -2.54
C CYS A 93 0.46 0.76 -2.93
N VAL A 94 -0.44 0.94 -1.96
CA VAL A 94 -1.82 1.39 -2.18
C VAL A 94 -1.97 2.83 -1.70
N ASN A 95 -2.55 3.69 -2.54
CA ASN A 95 -2.92 5.03 -2.13
C ASN A 95 -4.34 5.02 -1.55
N VAL A 96 -4.45 5.45 -0.30
CA VAL A 96 -5.72 5.66 0.40
C VAL A 96 -5.99 7.13 0.73
N GLY A 97 -5.07 8.02 0.32
CA GLY A 97 -5.21 9.46 0.39
C GLY A 97 -5.85 10.02 -0.88
N ASN A 98 -5.69 11.33 -1.09
CA ASN A 98 -6.15 12.01 -2.30
C ASN A 98 -4.95 12.50 -3.13
N SER A 99 -5.21 13.13 -4.28
CA SER A 99 -4.17 13.61 -5.19
C SER A 99 -3.28 14.71 -4.58
N SER A 100 -3.79 15.46 -3.61
CA SER A 100 -3.05 16.54 -2.94
C SER A 100 -2.29 16.05 -1.70
N HIS A 101 -2.78 14.99 -1.08
CA HIS A 101 -2.22 14.36 0.12
C HIS A 101 -2.24 12.84 -0.07
N PRO A 102 -1.29 12.29 -0.84
CA PRO A 102 -1.19 10.85 -0.99
C PRO A 102 -0.86 10.19 0.35
N LYS A 103 -1.50 9.06 0.60
CA LYS A 103 -1.21 8.22 1.78
C LYS A 103 -0.97 6.81 1.27
N LEU A 104 0.31 6.45 1.19
CA LEU A 104 0.75 5.16 0.67
C LEU A 104 0.84 4.14 1.81
N LEU A 105 0.11 3.03 1.67
CA LEU A 105 0.07 1.93 2.63
C LEU A 105 0.45 0.60 1.96
N PRO A 106 1.09 -0.32 2.71
CA PRO A 106 1.45 -1.64 2.20
C PRO A 106 0.23 -2.58 2.21
N ALA A 107 -0.07 -3.21 1.07
CA ALA A 107 -1.30 -3.99 0.88
C ALA A 107 -1.39 -5.29 1.71
N ASP A 108 -0.27 -5.82 2.17
CA ASP A 108 -0.19 -7.02 3.03
C ASP A 108 -0.72 -6.78 4.45
N HIS A 109 -0.84 -5.50 4.83
CA HIS A 109 -1.42 -5.03 6.09
C HIS A 109 -2.81 -4.38 5.92
N LEU A 110 -3.39 -4.45 4.71
CA LEU A 110 -4.73 -3.96 4.43
C LEU A 110 -5.74 -5.11 4.37
N GLN A 111 -6.95 -4.86 4.88
CA GLN A 111 -8.07 -5.79 4.77
C GLN A 111 -9.24 -5.13 4.06
N ILE A 112 -9.81 -5.81 3.06
CA ILE A 112 -11.04 -5.40 2.39
C ILE A 112 -12.21 -5.47 3.38
N CYS A 113 -12.95 -4.37 3.49
CA CYS A 113 -14.23 -4.31 4.18
C CYS A 113 -15.30 -4.95 3.29
N GLU A 114 -16.03 -5.93 3.83
CA GLU A 114 -17.26 -6.47 3.22
C GLU A 114 -18.47 -5.59 3.53
#